data_AF-A0A9E0GYC0-F1
#
_entry.id   AF-A0A9E0GYC0-F1
#
_cell.length_a   1.000
_cell.length_b   1.000
_cell.length_c   1.000
_cell.angle_alpha   90.00
_cell.angle_beta   90.00
_cell.angle_gamma   90.00
#
_symmetry.space_group_name_H-M   'P 1'
#
loop_
_entity.id
_entity.type
_entity.pdbx_description
1 polymer ?
#
loop_
_entity_poly.entity_id
_entity_poly.type
_entity_poly.pdbx_seq_one_letter_code
_entity_poly.pdbx_strand_id
1 'polypeptide(L)' 'MRDVGVGKRDVPVLAQDAMLQGRLLQNNPREITQNDAQKLYEAAL' A
#
# COMPACT_ATOMS: atom_id res chain seq x y z
N MET A 1 -2.01 -9.26 -5.49
CA MET A 1 -1.69 -10.37 -6.40
C MET A 1 -2.78 -11.41 -6.22
N ARG A 2 -3.55 -11.76 -7.26
CA ARG A 2 -4.58 -12.82 -7.16
C ARG A 2 -3.97 -14.16 -6.75
N ASP A 3 -2.65 -14.28 -6.87
CA ASP A 3 -1.86 -15.46 -6.55
C ASP A 3 -1.48 -15.60 -5.06
N VAL A 4 -1.60 -14.55 -4.23
CA VAL A 4 -1.24 -14.62 -2.79
C VAL A 4 -2.46 -14.56 -1.84
N GLY A 5 -3.68 -14.68 -2.37
CA GLY A 5 -4.89 -14.77 -1.54
C GLY A 5 -5.31 -13.47 -0.83
N VAL A 6 -4.68 -12.34 -1.15
CA VAL A 6 -5.07 -11.02 -0.64
C VAL A 6 -6.32 -10.57 -1.36
N GLY A 7 -7.44 -10.49 -0.65
CA GLY A 7 -8.70 -10.03 -1.21
C GLY A 7 -8.75 -8.51 -1.31
N LYS A 8 -9.63 -7.99 -2.19
CA LYS A 8 -9.90 -6.53 -2.28
C LYS A 8 -10.29 -5.89 -0.95
N ARG A 9 -10.77 -6.68 0.02
CA ARG A 9 -11.15 -6.23 1.36
C ARG A 9 -9.96 -5.96 2.28
N ASP A 10 -8.81 -6.56 1.98
CA ASP A 10 -7.58 -6.43 2.79
C ASP A 10 -6.72 -5.24 2.33
N VAL A 11 -6.97 -4.75 1.12
CA VAL A 11 -6.28 -3.61 0.51
C VAL A 11 -6.27 -2.34 1.39
N PRO A 12 -7.38 -1.92 2.03
CA PRO A 12 -7.37 -0.73 2.89
C PRO A 12 -6.50 -0.93 4.13
N VAL A 13 -6.46 -2.15 4.68
CA VAL A 13 -5.66 -2.50 5.86
C VAL A 13 -4.18 -2.49 5.51
N LEU A 14 -3.82 -3.11 4.38
CA LEU A 14 -2.44 -3.11 3.88
C LEU A 14 -1.94 -1.71 3.51
N ALA A 15 -2.79 -0.89 2.92
CA ALA A 15 -2.47 0.51 2.64
C ALA A 15 -2.21 1.29 3.93
N GLN A 16 -2.99 1.04 4.99
CA GLN A 16 -2.79 1.67 6.29
C GLN A 16 -1.50 1.18 6.97
N ASP A 17 -1.21 -0.12 6.93
CA ASP A 17 0.04 -0.69 7.45
C ASP A 17 1.28 -0.17 6.69
N ALA A 18 1.17 0.02 5.37
CA ALA A 18 2.24 0.62 4.58
C ALA A 18 2.54 2.05 5.03
N MET A 19 1.54 2.81 5.49
CA MET A 19 1.74 4.15 6.04
C MET A 19 2.46 4.15 7.40
N LEU A 20 2.52 3.00 8.10
CA LEU A 20 3.29 2.85 9.35
C LEU A 20 4.80 2.67 9.08
N GLN A 21 5.21 2.41 7.83
CA GLN A 21 6.61 2.27 7.42
C GLN A 21 7.30 3.65 7.30
N GLY A 22 7.40 4.39 8.41
CA GLY A 22 7.88 5.78 8.42
C GLY A 22 9.26 5.98 7.78
N ARG A 23 10.22 5.09 8.01
CA ARG A 23 11.57 5.20 7.40
C ARG A 23 11.58 4.94 5.89
N LEU A 24 10.69 4.09 5.40
CA LEU A 24 10.59 3.80 3.97
C LEU A 24 9.94 4.98 3.23
N LEU A 25 8.90 5.56 3.83
CA LEU A 25 8.18 6.73 3.30
C LEU A 25 9.07 7.98 3.31
N GLN A 26 9.84 8.21 4.38
CA GLN A 26 10.78 9.32 4.47
C GLN A 26 11.92 9.24 3.45
N ASN A 27 12.37 8.03 3.11
CA ASN A 27 13.39 7.81 2.09
C ASN A 27 12.82 7.61 0.69
N ASN A 28 11.50 7.72 0.51
CA ASN A 28 10.89 7.59 -0.80
C ASN A 28 11.07 8.92 -1.53
N PRO A 29 11.73 8.94 -2.71
CA PRO A 29 11.95 10.18 -3.47
C PRO A 29 10.64 10.82 -3.98
N ARG A 30 9.52 10.10 -3.86
CA ARG A 30 8.18 10.56 -4.19
C ARG A 30 7.34 10.52 -2.93
N GLU A 31 6.62 11.61 -2.64
CA GLU A 31 5.66 11.65 -1.55
C GLU A 31 4.56 10.62 -1.82
N ILE A 32 4.42 9.65 -0.91
CA ILE A 32 3.39 8.61 -0.98
C ILE A 32 2.30 8.99 0.01
N THR A 33 1.09 9.23 -0.50
CA THR A 33 -0.10 9.40 0.35
C THR A 33 -0.79 8.04 0.57
N GLN A 34 -1.68 7.98 1.57
CA GLN A 34 -2.49 6.76 1.81
C GLN A 34 -3.29 6.34 0.56
N ASN A 35 -3.79 7.30 -0.20
CA ASN A 35 -4.53 7.04 -1.44
C ASN A 35 -3.62 6.46 -2.53
N ASP A 36 -2.36 6.88 -2.59
CA ASP A 36 -1.38 6.32 -3.52
C ASP A 36 -1.00 4.89 -3.13
N ALA A 37 -0.80 4.63 -1.83
CA ALA A 37 -0.57 3.29 -1.32
C ALA A 37 -1.74 2.36 -1.65
N GLN A 38 -2.99 2.83 -1.46
CA GLN A 38 -4.18 2.08 -1.82
C GLN A 38 -4.22 1.75 -3.32
N LYS A 39 -3.99 2.73 -4.19
CA LYS A 39 -3.94 2.50 -5.65
C LYS A 39 -2.81 1.55 -6.05
N LEU A 40 -1.67 1.61 -5.37
CA LEU A 40 -0.55 0.68 -5.59
C LEU A 40 -0.95 -0.76 -5.24
N TYR A 41 -1.62 -0.98 -4.11
CA TYR A 41 -2.12 -2.30 -3.74
C TYR A 41 -3.28 -2.77 -4.63
N GLU A 42 -4.15 -1.87 -5.09
CA GLU A 42 -5.20 -2.18 -6.06
C GLU A 42 -4.62 -2.48 -7.46
N ALA A 43 -3.56 -1.80 -7.88
CA ALA A 43 -2.87 -2.08 -9.15
C ALA A 43 -2.03 -3.36 -9.07
N ALA A 44 -1.50 -3.68 -7.90
CA ALA A 44 -0.75 -4.90 -7.63
C ALA A 44 -1.66 -6.14 -7.38
N LEU A 45 -2.94 -6.06 -7.77
CA LEU A 45 -4.03 -6.99 -7.40
C LEU A 45 -3.79 -8.45 -7.66
#